data_AF-A0A6J1W5K0-F1
#
_entry.id   AF-A0A6J1W5K0-F1
#
_cell.length_a   1.000
_cell.length_b   1.000
_cell.length_c   1.000
_cell.angle_alpha   90.00
_cell.angle_beta   90.00
_cell.angle_gamma   90.00
#
_symmetry.space_group_name_H-M   'P 1'
#
loop_
_entity.id
_entity.type
_entity.pdbx_description
1 polymer ?
#
loop_
_entity_poly.entity_id
_entity_poly.type
_entity_poly.pdbx_seq_one_letter_code
_entity_poly.pdbx_strand_id
1 'polypeptide(L)'
;LLSCRCLLDGREEGVSSTFLAPRLHPETLRFTVDAFRFTGEAQERIYITCCLKVTPGNQPPDVLNKACSFNAASRSWVPVEGPSAICGCCETRSQQS
;
A
#
# COMPACT_ATOMS: atom_id res chain seq x y z
N LEU A 1 1.03 -1.97 -8.57
CA LEU A 1 1.56 -1.07 -7.51
C LEU A 1 0.49 -0.67 -6.48
N LEU A 2 -0.69 -0.17 -6.86
CA LEU A 2 -1.85 -0.10 -5.96
C LEU A 2 -3.13 -0.56 -6.68
N SER A 3 -3.69 -1.72 -6.33
CA SER A 3 -5.07 -2.08 -6.65
C SER A 3 -5.87 -2.04 -5.34
N CYS A 4 -7.01 -1.31 -5.31
CA CYS A 4 -7.81 -1.11 -4.08
C CYS A 4 -7.06 -0.56 -2.85
N ARG A 5 -6.07 0.32 -3.07
CA ARG A 5 -5.25 0.97 -2.01
C ARG A 5 -4.55 -0.02 -1.06
N CYS A 6 -4.20 -1.21 -1.57
CA CYS A 6 -3.27 -2.15 -0.93
C CYS A 6 -1.88 -1.97 -1.56
N LEU A 7 -0.83 -1.82 -0.75
CA LEU A 7 0.55 -1.75 -1.24
C LEU A 7 1.07 -3.17 -1.45
N LEU A 8 0.86 -3.69 -2.66
CA LEU A 8 1.15 -5.10 -2.99
C LEU A 8 2.64 -5.44 -2.98
N ASP A 9 3.50 -4.47 -3.23
CA ASP A 9 4.95 -4.66 -3.32
C ASP A 9 5.54 -5.26 -2.02
N GLY A 10 5.07 -4.81 -0.85
CA GLY A 10 5.51 -5.32 0.45
C GLY A 10 5.04 -6.75 0.78
N ARG A 11 4.28 -7.41 -0.09
CA ARG A 11 3.86 -8.80 0.11
C ARG A 11 4.98 -9.79 -0.25
N GLU A 12 5.87 -9.39 -1.15
CA GLU A 12 6.97 -10.21 -1.64
C GLU A 12 8.00 -10.46 -0.53
N GLU A 13 8.62 -11.64 -0.57
CA GLU A 13 9.61 -12.03 0.43
C GLU A 13 10.86 -11.14 0.32
N GLY A 14 11.33 -10.64 1.47
CA GLY A 14 12.51 -9.78 1.54
C GLY A 14 12.27 -8.32 1.18
N VAL A 15 11.04 -7.94 0.80
CA VAL A 15 10.67 -6.55 0.49
C VAL A 15 10.15 -5.84 1.75
N SER A 16 10.57 -4.58 1.95
CA SER A 16 10.25 -3.77 3.13
C SER A 16 9.28 -2.61 2.87
N SER A 17 8.71 -2.57 1.67
CA SER A 17 7.75 -1.54 1.23
C SER A 17 6.50 -1.49 2.11
N THR A 18 6.22 -0.32 2.69
CA THR A 18 5.09 -0.16 3.61
C THR A 18 4.59 1.28 3.67
N PHE A 19 3.29 1.47 3.92
CA PHE A 19 2.78 2.73 4.47
C PHE A 19 3.31 2.99 5.88
N LEU A 20 3.65 4.25 6.16
CA LEU A 20 4.09 4.67 7.49
C LEU A 20 2.89 5.05 8.35
N ALA A 21 2.78 4.41 9.52
CA ALA A 21 1.76 4.69 10.52
C ALA A 21 2.40 5.15 11.85
N PRO A 22 1.75 6.06 12.60
CA PRO A 22 0.53 6.79 12.24
C PRO A 22 0.79 7.87 11.19
N ARG A 23 -0.29 8.42 10.61
CA ARG A 23 -0.19 9.66 9.83
C ARG A 23 0.26 10.81 10.73
N LEU A 24 1.08 11.70 10.18
CA LEU A 24 1.42 12.95 10.87
C LEU A 24 0.31 13.99 10.74
N HIS A 25 -0.33 14.04 9.56
CA HIS A 25 -1.44 14.94 9.26
C HIS A 25 -2.51 14.18 8.44
N PRO A 26 -3.81 14.46 8.61
CA PRO A 26 -4.89 13.72 7.94
C PRO A 26 -4.78 13.68 6.40
N GLU A 27 -4.31 14.77 5.81
CA GLU A 27 -4.15 14.94 4.35
C GLU A 27 -2.85 14.32 3.80
N THR A 28 -1.93 13.88 4.68
CA THR A 28 -0.64 13.32 4.29
C THR A 28 -0.67 11.79 4.40
N LEU A 29 -0.27 11.10 3.33
CA LEU A 29 0.00 9.66 3.32
C LEU A 29 1.45 9.43 2.93
N ARG A 30 2.22 8.72 3.76
CA ARG A 30 3.63 8.38 3.50
C ARG A 30 3.78 6.89 3.29
N PHE A 31 4.65 6.51 2.37
CA PHE A 31 5.00 5.12 2.11
C PHE A 31 6.45 5.00 1.65
N THR A 32 7.04 3.84 1.87
CA THR A 32 8.33 3.42 1.33
C THR A 32 8.10 2.39 0.23
N VAL A 33 8.97 2.41 -0.77
CA VAL A 33 9.12 1.35 -1.76
C VAL A 33 10.59 1.00 -1.87
N ASP A 34 10.90 -0.29 -1.88
CA ASP A 34 12.26 -0.75 -2.12
C ASP A 34 12.68 -0.40 -3.55
N ALA A 35 13.94 -0.01 -3.74
CA ALA A 35 14.44 0.35 -5.05
C ALA A 35 14.52 -0.88 -5.97
N PHE A 36 14.05 -0.75 -7.20
CA PHE A 36 14.09 -1.80 -8.21
C PHE A 36 14.59 -1.26 -9.55
N ARG A 37 14.70 -2.14 -10.55
CA ARG A 37 14.99 -1.77 -11.95
C ARG A 37 14.20 -2.66 -12.90
N PHE A 38 13.89 -2.15 -14.08
CA PHE A 38 13.40 -2.98 -15.18
C PHE A 38 14.58 -3.73 -15.82
N THR A 39 14.44 -5.03 -16.03
CA THR A 39 15.44 -5.83 -16.72
C THR A 39 15.31 -5.61 -18.24
N GLY A 40 16.45 -5.47 -18.94
CA GLY A 40 16.48 -5.29 -20.39
C GLY A 40 16.33 -3.85 -20.89
N GLU A 41 16.11 -2.88 -19.99
CA GLU A 41 16.07 -1.46 -20.33
C GLU A 41 17.46 -0.82 -20.19
N ALA A 42 17.87 -0.06 -21.22
CA ALA A 42 19.16 0.65 -21.22
C ALA A 42 19.13 1.93 -20.37
N GLN A 43 17.93 2.47 -20.11
CA GLN A 43 17.76 3.70 -19.34
C GLN A 43 17.50 3.38 -17.87
N GLU A 44 18.39 3.83 -16.99
CA GLU A 44 18.32 3.63 -15.53
C GLU A 44 17.36 4.63 -14.86
N ARG A 45 16.12 4.73 -15.35
CA ARG A 45 15.11 5.65 -14.80
C ARG A 45 13.79 4.94 -14.57
N ILE A 46 13.13 5.31 -13.48
CA ILE A 46 11.80 4.83 -13.13
C ILE A 46 10.90 6.04 -12.92
N TYR A 47 9.70 5.98 -13.49
CA TYR A 47 8.64 6.94 -13.24
C TYR A 47 7.54 6.28 -12.43
N ILE A 48 7.08 6.97 -11.39
CA ILE A 48 6.00 6.50 -10.53
C ILE A 48 4.80 7.41 -10.76
N THR A 49 3.69 6.83 -11.18
CA THR A 49 2.41 7.53 -11.32
C THR A 49 1.45 7.04 -10.25
N CYS A 50 0.88 7.96 -9.48
CA CYS A 50 -0.03 7.66 -8.38
C CYS A 50 -1.42 8.21 -8.65
N CYS A 51 -2.46 7.40 -8.38
CA CYS A 51 -3.84 7.85 -8.37
C CYS A 51 -4.25 8.20 -6.93
N LEU A 52 -4.39 9.49 -6.63
CA LEU A 52 -4.79 9.97 -5.31
C LEU A 52 -6.30 10.21 -5.24
N LYS A 53 -6.90 9.91 -4.08
CA LYS A 53 -8.30 10.22 -3.77
C LYS A 53 -8.44 10.60 -2.31
N VAL A 54 -9.24 11.63 -2.05
CA VAL A 54 -9.56 12.14 -0.71
C VAL A 54 -10.95 11.72 -0.24
N THR A 55 -11.16 11.77 1.07
CA THR A 55 -12.45 11.63 1.76
C THR A 55 -12.58 12.74 2.80
N PRO A 56 -13.79 13.07 3.27
CA PRO A 56 -13.97 13.95 4.43
C PRO A 56 -13.17 13.45 5.65
N GLY A 57 -12.54 14.36 6.40
CA GLY A 57 -11.65 13.98 7.51
C GLY A 57 -12.36 13.32 8.71
N ASN A 58 -13.68 13.44 8.81
CA ASN A 58 -14.51 12.78 9.82
C ASN A 58 -15.11 11.45 9.33
N GLN A 59 -14.88 11.06 8.07
CA GLN A 59 -15.33 9.77 7.57
C GLN A 59 -14.39 8.66 8.07
N PRO A 60 -14.91 7.62 8.74
CA PRO A 60 -14.08 6.50 9.17
C PRO A 60 -13.54 5.71 7.96
N PRO A 61 -12.34 5.12 8.05
CA PRO A 61 -11.79 4.26 7.00
C PRO A 61 -12.70 3.07 6.69
N ASP A 62 -12.79 2.72 5.40
CA ASP A 62 -13.64 1.65 4.91
C ASP A 62 -12.92 0.80 3.84
N VAL A 63 -13.57 -0.25 3.36
CA VAL A 63 -13.00 -1.17 2.35
C VAL A 63 -12.63 -0.48 1.02
N LEU A 64 -13.17 0.70 0.71
CA LEU A 64 -12.88 1.49 -0.49
C LEU A 64 -11.89 2.64 -0.24
N ASN A 65 -11.79 3.12 1.00
CA ASN A 65 -11.00 4.26 1.44
C ASN A 65 -10.09 3.83 2.61
N LYS A 66 -9.01 3.12 2.26
CA LYS A 66 -8.01 2.57 3.19
C LYS A 66 -6.59 2.76 2.67
N ALA A 67 -5.60 2.47 3.50
CA ALA A 67 -4.21 2.30 3.09
C ALA A 67 -3.66 1.09 3.85
N CYS A 68 -3.41 -0.01 3.14
CA CYS A 68 -3.02 -1.28 3.75
C CYS A 68 -1.60 -1.69 3.33
N SER A 69 -0.80 -2.11 4.30
CA SER A 69 0.51 -2.76 4.09
C SER A 69 0.44 -4.22 4.50
N PHE A 70 1.29 -5.05 3.90
CA PHE A 70 1.51 -6.41 4.42
C PHE A 70 2.57 -6.36 5.53
N ASN A 71 2.29 -6.98 6.67
CA ASN A 71 3.25 -7.18 7.73
C ASN A 71 3.76 -8.62 7.66
N ALA A 72 5.02 -8.78 7.26
CA ALA A 72 5.65 -10.09 7.11
C ALA A 72 5.78 -10.87 8.43
N ALA A 73 5.99 -10.17 9.56
CA ALA A 73 6.13 -10.79 10.88
C ALA A 73 4.81 -11.42 11.36
N SER A 74 3.68 -10.73 11.16
CA SER A 74 2.36 -11.25 11.52
C SER A 74 1.65 -11.98 10.37
N ARG A 75 2.26 -12.01 9.18
CA ARG A 75 1.70 -12.56 7.93
C ARG A 75 0.28 -12.06 7.63
N SER A 76 0.05 -10.77 7.83
CA SER A 76 -1.29 -10.19 7.71
C SER A 76 -1.26 -8.80 7.12
N TRP A 77 -2.39 -8.39 6.53
CA TRP A 77 -2.59 -7.02 6.08
C TRP A 77 -3.00 -6.12 7.23
N VAL A 78 -2.31 -4.99 7.35
CA VAL A 78 -2.53 -4.01 8.41
C VAL A 78 -2.90 -2.65 7.78
N PRO A 79 -3.98 -2.01 8.24
CA PRO A 79 -4.30 -0.66 7.80
C PRO A 79 -3.42 0.36 8.53
N VAL A 80 -3.18 1.52 7.91
CA VAL A 80 -2.63 2.70 8.60
C VAL A 80 -3.57 3.16 9.72
N GLU A 81 -4.88 3.02 9.51
CA GLU A 81 -5.94 3.49 10.39
C GLU A 81 -7.23 2.69 10.18
N GLY A 82 -8.03 2.54 11.24
CA GLY A 82 -9.29 1.79 11.20
C GLY A 82 -9.12 0.29 11.48
N PRO A 83 -10.22 -0.49 11.39
CA PRO A 83 -10.23 -1.90 11.74
C PRO A 83 -9.43 -2.78 10.77
N SER A 84 -8.73 -3.80 11.26
CA SER A 84 -7.96 -4.73 10.41
C SER A 84 -8.80 -5.41 9.32
N ALA A 85 -10.08 -5.65 9.57
CA ALA A 85 -11.01 -6.27 8.63
C ALA A 85 -11.15 -5.50 7.30
N ILE A 86 -10.91 -4.18 7.26
CA ILE A 86 -11.01 -3.40 6.03
C ILE A 86 -9.94 -3.80 4.99
N CYS A 87 -8.84 -4.40 5.45
CA CYS A 87 -7.78 -4.92 4.58
C CYS A 87 -7.98 -6.37 4.15
N GLY A 88 -9.04 -7.06 4.57
CA GLY A 88 -9.27 -8.48 4.23
C GLY A 88 -9.34 -8.75 2.73
N CYS A 89 -9.74 -7.75 1.92
CA CYS A 89 -9.78 -7.88 0.47
C CYS A 89 -8.40 -7.82 -0.21
N CYS A 90 -7.32 -7.45 0.50
CA CYS A 90 -5.99 -7.34 -0.10
C CYS A 90 -5.38 -8.73 -0.41
N GLU A 91 -5.74 -9.77 0.36
CA GLU A 91 -5.24 -11.14 0.13
C GLU A 91 -5.89 -11.82 -1.09
N THR A 92 -7.14 -11.49 -1.40
CA THR A 92 -7.89 -12.13 -2.49
C THR A 92 -7.54 -11.60 -3.88
N ARG A 93 -6.85 -10.46 -3.97
CA ARG A 93 -6.54 -9.77 -5.24
C ARG A 93 -5.07 -9.84 -5.65
N SER A 94 -4.22 -10.53 -4.89
CA SER A 94 -2.83 -10.83 -5.28
C SER A 94 -2.71 -12.00 -6.28
N GLN A 95 -3.83 -12.64 -6.67
CA GLN A 95 -3.84 -13.80 -7.57
C GLN A 95 -4.30 -13.51 -9.01
N GLN A 96 -4.38 -12.25 -9.44
CA GLN A 96 -4.60 -11.93 -10.85
C GLN A 96 -3.33 -11.35 -11.46
N SER A 97 -2.56 -12.29 -12.03
CA SER A 97 -1.41 -12.13 -12.92
C SER A 97 -1.70 -11.18 -14.08
#